data_AF-A0A2S1XCS9-F1
#
_entry.id   AF-A0A2S1XCS9-F1
#
_cell.length_a   1.000
_cell.length_b   1.000
_cell.length_c   1.000
_cell.angle_alpha   90.00
_cell.angle_beta   90.00
_cell.angle_gamma   90.00
#
_symmetry.space_group_name_H-M   'P 1'
#
loop_
_entity.id
_entity.type
_entity.pdbx_description
1 polymer ?
#
loop_
_entity_poly.entity_id
_entity_poly.type
_entity_poly.pdbx_seq_one_letter_code
_entity_poly.pdbx_strand_id
1 'polypeptide(L)'
;MAFLALRPIRLSNLAMMALGLHVLIDDDSVLVRFAGSEMKTHRPLEFPWPSSLVPHLHAYLTEHRPVLLEGLASDALWIGRLGPLDLKSVQQILPRVTKRTVGVAIPPHFFRDCAATTVALRAPEEVAIIMSILGHATLRTSERYYNHAASLNAARQLQDTVQHLRRTGPGTRGRRPSVEG
;
A
#
# COMPACT_ATOMS: atom_id res chain seq x y z
N MET A 1 -3.86 -8.64 1.97
CA MET A 1 -4.11 -7.26 1.49
C MET A 1 -3.66 -6.21 2.50
N ALA A 2 -4.20 -6.20 3.73
CA ALA A 2 -3.87 -5.19 4.75
C ALA A 2 -2.35 -5.05 5.00
N PHE A 3 -1.62 -6.17 5.04
CA PHE A 3 -0.15 -6.16 5.14
C PHE A 3 0.52 -5.30 4.06
N LEU A 4 0.15 -5.46 2.78
CA LEU A 4 0.75 -4.68 1.68
C LEU A 4 0.38 -3.19 1.71
N ALA A 5 -0.73 -2.82 2.36
CA ALA A 5 -1.09 -1.42 2.53
C ALA A 5 -0.16 -0.71 3.53
N LEU A 6 0.32 -1.44 4.55
CA LEU A 6 1.23 -0.91 5.58
C LEU A 6 2.71 -1.16 5.26
N ARG A 7 2.99 -2.26 4.54
CA ARG A 7 4.32 -2.70 4.12
C ARG A 7 4.30 -3.04 2.64
N PRO A 8 4.43 -2.04 1.74
CA PRO A 8 4.34 -2.24 0.30
C PRO A 8 5.60 -2.92 -0.26
N ILE A 9 5.95 -4.12 0.21
CA ILE A 9 7.06 -4.94 -0.30
C ILE A 9 6.73 -5.50 -1.69
N ARG A 10 7.76 -5.95 -2.42
CA ARG A 10 7.55 -6.48 -3.78
C ARG A 10 6.69 -7.73 -3.67
N LEU A 11 5.84 -7.98 -4.67
CA LEU A 11 4.96 -9.14 -4.60
C LEU A 11 5.75 -10.46 -4.61
N SER A 12 6.90 -10.50 -5.29
CA SER A 12 7.86 -11.60 -5.23
C SER A 12 8.32 -11.85 -3.80
N ASN A 13 8.68 -10.79 -3.07
CA ASN A 13 9.07 -10.88 -1.67
C ASN A 13 7.92 -11.38 -0.80
N LEU A 14 6.69 -10.91 -1.02
CA LEU A 14 5.53 -11.38 -0.28
C LEU A 14 5.33 -12.89 -0.49
N ALA A 15 5.40 -13.35 -1.75
CA ALA A 15 5.16 -14.74 -2.10
C ALA A 15 6.24 -15.70 -1.54
N MET A 16 7.50 -15.25 -1.45
CA MET A 16 8.60 -16.08 -0.94
C MET A 16 8.73 -16.11 0.59
N MET A 17 7.90 -15.37 1.34
CA MET A 17 8.01 -15.31 2.80
C MET A 17 7.90 -16.71 3.40
N ALA A 18 8.84 -17.04 4.29
CA ALA A 18 8.94 -18.32 4.96
C ALA A 18 9.16 -18.09 6.46
N LEU A 19 8.50 -18.90 7.29
CA LEU A 19 8.63 -18.90 8.74
C LEU A 19 10.04 -19.35 9.13
N GLY A 20 10.62 -18.70 10.15
CA GLY A 20 11.98 -19.00 10.62
C GLY A 20 13.11 -18.46 9.74
N LEU A 21 12.81 -17.98 8.53
CA LEU A 21 13.78 -17.35 7.64
C LEU A 21 13.47 -15.87 7.41
N HIS A 22 12.29 -15.61 6.83
CA HIS A 22 11.84 -14.26 6.49
C HIS A 22 10.95 -13.65 7.56
N VAL A 23 10.17 -14.49 8.26
CA VAL A 23 9.32 -14.09 9.36
C VAL A 23 9.80 -14.77 10.62
N LEU A 24 10.35 -13.97 11.52
CA LEU A 24 10.84 -14.41 12.82
C LEU A 24 9.81 -13.96 13.85
N ILE A 25 9.27 -14.92 14.58
CA ILE A 25 8.25 -14.69 15.60
C ILE A 25 8.95 -14.88 16.94
N ASP A 26 8.89 -13.84 17.76
CA ASP A 26 9.29 -13.83 19.16
C ASP A 26 8.05 -13.63 20.03
N ASP A 27 8.19 -13.72 21.35
CA ASP A 27 7.05 -13.68 22.28
C ASP A 27 6.23 -12.37 22.16
N ASP A 28 6.90 -11.23 21.99
CA ASP A 28 6.27 -9.90 21.93
C ASP A 28 6.32 -9.22 20.56
N SER A 29 7.02 -9.82 19.59
CA SER A 29 7.27 -9.14 18.31
C SER A 29 7.40 -10.09 17.13
N VAL A 30 7.10 -9.56 15.94
CA VAL A 30 7.31 -10.29 14.69
C VAL A 30 8.19 -9.43 13.79
N LEU A 31 9.35 -9.96 13.44
CA LEU A 31 10.32 -9.32 12.56
C LEU A 31 10.20 -9.91 11.15
N VAL A 32 10.19 -9.03 10.15
CA VAL A 32 10.30 -9.42 8.75
C VAL A 32 11.67 -9.01 8.24
N ARG A 33 12.38 -9.95 7.63
CA ARG A 33 13.69 -9.69 7.03
C ARG A 33 13.87 -10.40 5.68
N PHE A 34 14.68 -9.80 4.83
CA PHE A 34 15.13 -10.36 3.55
C PHE A 34 16.61 -10.07 3.40
N ALA A 35 17.40 -11.07 2.99
CA ALA A 35 18.80 -10.90 2.70
C ALA A 35 19.00 -10.05 1.43
N GLY A 36 20.17 -9.41 1.30
CA GLY A 36 20.50 -8.64 0.12
C GLY A 36 20.47 -9.48 -1.17
N SER A 37 20.94 -10.73 -1.13
CA SER A 37 20.93 -11.66 -2.26
C SER A 37 19.52 -11.96 -2.81
N GLU A 38 18.50 -11.90 -1.95
CA GLU A 38 17.10 -12.14 -2.30
C GLU A 38 16.43 -10.89 -2.88
N MET A 39 17.12 -9.75 -2.77
CA MET A 39 16.58 -8.46 -3.10
C MET A 39 17.07 -7.97 -4.45
N LYS A 40 16.14 -7.48 -5.28
CA LYS A 40 16.44 -6.86 -6.58
C LYS A 40 17.50 -5.74 -6.51
N THR A 41 17.61 -5.07 -5.37
CA THR A 41 18.54 -3.97 -5.11
C THR A 41 19.85 -4.43 -4.46
N HIS A 42 20.04 -5.73 -4.21
CA HIS A 42 21.17 -6.30 -3.48
C HIS A 42 21.39 -5.72 -2.07
N ARG A 43 20.34 -5.15 -1.49
CA ARG A 43 20.37 -4.58 -0.14
C ARG A 43 19.38 -5.32 0.75
N PRO A 44 19.77 -5.69 1.98
CA PRO A 44 18.86 -6.33 2.91
C PRO A 44 17.71 -5.39 3.24
N LEU A 45 16.57 -5.98 3.59
CA LEU A 45 15.39 -5.26 4.03
C LEU A 45 14.90 -5.88 5.33
N GLU A 46 14.73 -5.06 6.35
CA GLU A 46 14.27 -5.52 7.66
C GLU A 46 13.27 -4.50 8.24
N PHE A 47 12.19 -4.99 8.82
CA PHE A 47 11.16 -4.16 9.46
C PHE A 47 10.26 -5.00 10.37
N PRO A 48 9.65 -4.40 11.42
CA PRO A 48 8.65 -5.09 12.22
C PRO A 48 7.35 -5.29 11.43
N TRP A 49 6.73 -6.45 11.62
CA TRP A 49 5.35 -6.70 11.21
C TRP A 49 4.45 -5.61 11.82
N PRO A 50 3.47 -5.07 11.08
CA PRO A 50 2.58 -4.05 11.63
C PRO A 50 1.86 -4.55 12.87
N SER A 51 2.01 -3.86 14.00
CA SER A 51 1.47 -4.28 15.30
C SER A 51 -0.04 -4.57 15.26
N SER A 52 -0.81 -3.74 14.56
CA SER A 52 -2.26 -3.94 14.36
C SER A 52 -2.63 -5.23 13.61
N LEU A 53 -1.68 -5.84 12.90
CA LEU A 53 -1.88 -7.07 12.15
C LEU A 53 -1.25 -8.30 12.83
N VAL A 54 -0.57 -8.14 13.96
CA VAL A 54 0.02 -9.26 14.71
C VAL A 54 -1.05 -10.25 15.17
N PRO A 55 -2.18 -9.84 15.81
CA PRO A 55 -3.22 -10.79 16.20
C PRO A 55 -3.79 -11.60 15.02
N HIS A 56 -3.93 -10.96 13.86
CA HIS A 56 -4.41 -11.59 12.63
C HIS A 56 -3.40 -12.59 12.05
N LEU A 57 -2.10 -12.30 12.18
CA LEU A 57 -1.05 -13.25 11.81
C LEU A 57 -1.10 -14.48 12.72
N HIS A 58 -1.22 -14.30 14.05
CA HIS A 58 -1.33 -15.43 14.98
C HIS A 58 -2.56 -16.29 14.71
N ALA A 59 -3.74 -15.69 14.52
CA ALA A 59 -4.96 -16.42 14.17
C ALA A 59 -4.78 -17.20 12.86
N TYR A 60 -4.18 -16.59 11.83
CA TYR A 60 -3.86 -17.30 10.59
C TYR A 60 -2.92 -18.48 10.83
N LEU A 61 -1.84 -18.32 11.61
CA LEU A 61 -0.85 -19.38 11.84
C LEU A 61 -1.38 -20.52 12.70
N THR A 62 -2.29 -20.26 13.62
CA THR A 62 -2.79 -21.23 14.61
C THR A 62 -4.12 -21.89 14.21
N GLU A 63 -4.99 -21.18 13.49
CA GLU A 63 -6.33 -21.67 13.17
C GLU A 63 -6.48 -22.03 11.69
N HIS A 64 -6.02 -21.16 10.78
CA HIS A 64 -6.31 -21.31 9.34
C HIS A 64 -5.24 -22.09 8.59
N ARG A 65 -3.96 -21.77 8.83
CA ARG A 65 -2.82 -22.38 8.15
C ARG A 65 -2.73 -23.90 8.40
N PRO A 66 -2.97 -24.42 9.62
CA PRO A 66 -2.94 -25.87 9.85
C PRO A 66 -4.04 -26.60 9.07
N VAL A 67 -5.24 -26.03 8.98
CA VAL A 67 -6.35 -26.59 8.19
C VAL A 67 -6.00 -26.64 6.71
N LEU A 68 -5.37 -25.59 6.17
CA LEU A 68 -4.94 -25.53 4.77
C LEU A 68 -3.77 -26.45 4.44
N LEU A 69 -2.94 -26.79 5.43
CA LEU A 69 -1.83 -27.72 5.25
C LEU A 69 -2.27 -29.18 5.30
N GLU A 70 -3.40 -29.50 5.92
CA GLU A 70 -3.92 -30.87 6.02
C GLU A 70 -2.87 -31.88 6.54
N GLY A 71 -2.01 -31.45 7.47
CA GLY A 71 -0.93 -32.27 8.05
C GLY A 71 0.40 -32.25 7.27
N LEU A 72 0.47 -31.56 6.13
CA LEU A 72 1.72 -31.36 5.39
C LEU A 72 2.63 -30.35 6.09
N ALA A 73 3.93 -30.61 6.05
CA ALA A 73 4.94 -29.66 6.52
C ALA A 73 5.30 -28.66 5.41
N SER A 74 5.30 -27.38 5.77
CA SER A 74 5.84 -26.31 4.93
C SER A 74 6.32 -25.16 5.80
N ASP A 75 7.38 -24.49 5.39
CA ASP A 75 7.88 -23.25 5.95
C ASP A 75 7.25 -22.01 5.30
N ALA A 76 6.69 -22.13 4.09
CA ALA A 76 6.06 -21.04 3.36
C ALA A 76 4.96 -20.38 4.21
N LEU A 77 5.01 -19.05 4.32
CA LEU A 77 4.07 -18.31 5.15
C LEU A 77 2.65 -18.43 4.59
N TRP A 78 2.49 -18.21 3.28
CA TRP A 78 1.19 -18.16 2.63
C TRP A 78 0.82 -19.50 2.02
N ILE A 79 -0.20 -20.14 2.58
CA ILE A 79 -0.72 -21.43 2.12
C ILE A 79 -2.08 -21.20 1.47
N GLY A 80 -2.30 -21.83 0.32
CA GLY A 80 -3.58 -21.92 -0.35
C GLY A 80 -4.11 -23.34 -0.35
N ARG A 81 -5.28 -23.53 -0.96
CA ARG A 81 -5.96 -24.83 -1.02
C ARG A 81 -5.13 -25.94 -1.70
N LEU A 82 -4.19 -25.59 -2.56
CA LEU A 82 -3.33 -26.54 -3.28
C LEU A 82 -1.90 -26.60 -2.72
N GLY A 83 -1.68 -26.07 -1.51
CA GLY A 83 -0.36 -25.94 -0.89
C GLY A 83 0.20 -24.51 -0.94
N PRO A 84 1.53 -24.34 -0.79
CA PRO A 84 2.18 -23.04 -0.76
C PRO A 84 1.83 -22.14 -1.95
N LEU A 85 1.53 -20.87 -1.69
CA LEU A 85 1.22 -19.91 -2.73
C LEU A 85 2.50 -19.42 -3.40
N ASP A 86 2.66 -19.76 -4.67
CA ASP A 86 3.70 -19.18 -5.52
C ASP A 86 3.37 -17.74 -5.95
N LEU A 87 4.34 -17.06 -6.56
CA LEU A 87 4.17 -15.70 -7.04
C LEU A 87 2.97 -15.57 -8.00
N LYS A 88 2.79 -16.54 -8.90
CA LYS A 88 1.70 -16.51 -9.88
C LYS A 88 0.34 -16.58 -9.20
N SER A 89 0.19 -17.45 -8.20
CA SER A 89 -1.03 -17.58 -7.41
C SER A 89 -1.34 -16.29 -6.65
N VAL A 90 -0.33 -15.72 -5.97
CA VAL A 90 -0.50 -14.44 -5.25
C VAL A 90 -0.91 -13.31 -6.21
N GLN A 91 -0.29 -13.23 -7.40
CA GLN A 91 -0.64 -12.24 -8.44
C GLN A 91 -2.11 -12.34 -8.87
N GLN A 92 -2.65 -13.55 -8.97
CA GLN A 92 -4.03 -13.77 -9.38
C GLN A 92 -5.04 -13.57 -8.24
N ILE A 93 -4.67 -13.96 -7.02
CA ILE A 93 -5.53 -13.89 -5.83
C ILE A 93 -5.72 -12.44 -5.38
N LEU A 94 -4.65 -11.63 -5.37
CA LEU A 94 -4.67 -10.31 -4.75
C LEU A 94 -5.71 -9.35 -5.39
N PRO A 95 -5.82 -9.20 -6.72
CA PRO A 95 -6.86 -8.37 -7.34
C PRO A 95 -8.29 -8.88 -7.08
N ARG A 96 -8.46 -10.21 -6.94
CA ARG A 96 -9.78 -10.81 -6.62
C ARG A 96 -10.18 -10.52 -5.18
N VAL A 97 -9.25 -10.66 -4.24
CA VAL A 97 -9.46 -10.36 -2.82
C VAL A 97 -9.80 -8.89 -2.65
N THR A 98 -9.00 -7.99 -3.24
CA THR A 98 -9.25 -6.54 -3.18
C THR A 98 -10.60 -6.16 -3.77
N LYS A 99 -10.98 -6.73 -4.92
CA LYS A 99 -12.32 -6.51 -5.52
C LYS A 99 -13.44 -6.93 -4.57
N ARG A 100 -13.28 -8.06 -3.88
CA ARG A 100 -14.26 -8.58 -2.92
C ARG A 100 -14.34 -7.73 -1.65
N THR A 101 -13.20 -7.27 -1.12
CA THR A 101 -13.16 -6.60 0.20
C THR A 101 -13.39 -5.10 0.13
N VAL A 102 -12.92 -4.42 -0.93
CA VAL A 102 -13.01 -2.95 -1.07
C VAL A 102 -13.72 -2.51 -2.35
N GLY A 103 -14.31 -3.44 -3.11
CA GLY A 103 -15.11 -3.13 -4.30
C GLY A 103 -14.28 -2.80 -5.56
N VAL A 104 -12.96 -2.75 -5.48
CA VAL A 104 -12.06 -2.44 -6.62
C VAL A 104 -10.93 -3.46 -6.69
N ALA A 105 -10.66 -3.97 -7.89
CA ALA A 105 -9.51 -4.84 -8.13
C ALA A 105 -8.24 -3.98 -8.13
N ILE A 106 -7.38 -4.17 -7.14
CA ILE A 106 -6.13 -3.43 -6.99
C ILE A 106 -4.96 -4.33 -7.46
N PRO A 107 -4.30 -3.98 -8.57
CA PRO A 107 -3.10 -4.69 -9.01
C PRO A 107 -1.93 -4.52 -8.02
N PRO A 108 -0.97 -5.44 -7.99
CA PRO A 108 0.11 -5.43 -7.01
C PRO A 108 0.96 -4.14 -6.94
N HIS A 109 1.22 -3.50 -8.08
CA HIS A 109 2.03 -2.28 -8.13
C HIS A 109 1.32 -1.07 -7.51
N PHE A 110 -0.01 -1.04 -7.52
CA PHE A 110 -0.79 0.06 -6.95
C PHE A 110 -0.63 0.19 -5.43
N PHE A 111 -0.32 -0.89 -4.71
CA PHE A 111 -0.03 -0.77 -3.26
C PHE A 111 1.18 0.13 -3.00
N ARG A 112 2.21 0.04 -3.85
CA ARG A 112 3.37 0.92 -3.77
C ARG A 112 3.01 2.35 -4.14
N ASP A 113 2.28 2.53 -5.24
CA ASP A 113 1.87 3.86 -5.71
C ASP A 113 1.00 4.57 -4.66
N CYS A 114 0.01 3.87 -4.10
CA CYS A 114 -0.84 4.41 -3.04
C CYS A 114 -0.03 4.81 -1.80
N ALA A 115 0.92 3.98 -1.35
CA ALA A 115 1.78 4.32 -0.22
C ALA A 115 2.62 5.58 -0.51
N ALA A 116 3.27 5.63 -1.67
CA ALA A 116 4.10 6.76 -2.07
C ALA A 116 3.30 8.06 -2.19
N THR A 117 2.16 8.02 -2.88
CA THR A 117 1.27 9.17 -3.03
C THR A 117 0.68 9.60 -1.69
N THR A 118 0.36 8.67 -0.78
CA THR A 118 -0.17 9.02 0.55
C THR A 118 0.86 9.79 1.36
N VAL A 119 2.11 9.33 1.42
CA VAL A 119 3.18 10.05 2.11
C VAL A 119 3.41 11.41 1.45
N ALA A 120 3.53 11.46 0.13
CA ALA A 120 3.73 12.73 -0.59
C ALA A 120 2.59 13.74 -0.39
N LEU A 121 1.34 13.27 -0.19
CA LEU A 121 0.19 14.13 0.07
C LEU A 121 0.05 14.56 1.54
N ARG A 122 0.40 13.68 2.50
CA ARG A 122 0.12 13.87 3.92
C ARG A 122 1.32 14.29 4.77
N ALA A 123 2.52 13.98 4.31
CA ALA A 123 3.79 14.32 4.95
C ALA A 123 4.84 14.63 3.86
N PRO A 124 4.64 15.70 3.06
CA PRO A 124 5.55 16.06 1.97
C PRO A 124 6.99 16.34 2.43
N GLU A 125 7.18 16.77 3.68
CA GLU A 125 8.48 16.93 4.33
C GLU A 125 9.18 15.58 4.61
N GLU A 126 8.41 14.48 4.67
CA GLU A 126 8.90 13.14 4.93
C GLU A 126 9.07 12.29 3.66
N VAL A 127 9.12 12.91 2.47
CA VAL A 127 9.26 12.19 1.18
C VAL A 127 10.51 11.30 1.15
N ALA A 128 11.55 11.60 1.92
CA ALA A 128 12.71 10.73 2.09
C ALA A 128 12.35 9.35 2.68
N ILE A 129 11.32 9.28 3.53
CA ILE A 129 10.80 8.04 4.14
C ILE A 129 10.15 7.13 3.08
N ILE A 130 9.63 7.68 1.97
CA ILE A 130 9.12 6.90 0.83
C ILE A 130 10.22 5.96 0.30
N MET A 131 11.47 6.45 0.24
CA MET A 131 12.59 5.64 -0.20
C MET A 131 12.84 4.48 0.77
N SER A 132 12.78 4.72 2.07
CA SER A 132 12.96 3.66 3.08
C SER A 132 11.82 2.64 3.07
N ILE A 133 10.55 3.10 2.96
CA ILE A 133 9.36 2.23 2.96
C ILE A 133 9.27 1.37 1.70
N LEU A 134 9.65 1.89 0.53
CA LEU A 134 9.56 1.17 -0.74
C LEU A 134 10.77 0.29 -1.05
N GLY A 135 11.79 0.28 -0.19
CA GLY A 135 13.05 -0.44 -0.43
C GLY A 135 13.92 0.22 -1.51
N HIS A 136 14.02 1.55 -1.41
CA HIS A 136 14.73 2.50 -2.26
C HIS A 136 14.18 2.62 -3.70
N ALA A 137 13.02 3.27 -3.81
CA ALA A 137 12.64 3.93 -5.07
C ALA A 137 13.75 4.93 -5.47
N THR A 138 14.08 5.02 -6.76
CA THR A 138 15.09 6.00 -7.21
C THR A 138 14.60 7.41 -6.94
N LEU A 139 15.51 8.39 -6.76
CA LEU A 139 15.18 9.82 -6.64
C LEU A 139 14.14 10.25 -7.70
N ARG A 140 14.33 9.84 -8.96
CA ARG A 140 13.39 10.08 -10.07
C ARG A 140 11.96 9.58 -9.82
N THR A 141 11.83 8.45 -9.12
CA THR A 141 10.51 7.88 -8.80
C THR A 141 9.87 8.61 -7.63
N SER A 142 10.66 8.97 -6.62
CA SER A 142 10.22 9.80 -5.49
C SER A 142 9.80 11.21 -5.93
N GLU A 143 10.57 11.85 -6.81
CA GLU A 143 10.26 13.14 -7.45
C GLU A 143 8.94 13.08 -8.22
N ARG A 144 8.69 12.01 -8.98
CA ARG A 144 7.42 11.80 -9.68
C ARG A 144 6.24 11.79 -8.70
N TYR A 145 6.34 11.09 -7.58
CA TYR A 145 5.27 11.05 -6.58
C TYR A 145 5.08 12.40 -5.90
N TYR A 146 6.17 13.12 -5.60
CA TYR A 146 6.10 14.48 -5.07
C TYR A 146 5.40 15.45 -6.03
N ASN A 147 5.82 15.47 -7.30
CA ASN A 147 5.22 16.33 -8.33
C ASN A 147 3.74 16.01 -8.54
N HIS A 148 3.37 14.73 -8.50
CA HIS A 148 1.98 14.30 -8.61
C HIS A 148 1.14 14.76 -7.40
N ALA A 149 1.65 14.59 -6.19
CA ALA A 149 0.99 15.05 -4.97
C ALA A 149 0.85 16.57 -4.91
N ALA A 150 1.90 17.31 -5.27
CA ALA A 150 1.89 18.77 -5.35
C ALA A 150 0.82 19.26 -6.34
N SER A 151 0.73 18.61 -7.51
CA SER A 151 -0.29 18.92 -8.53
C SER A 151 -1.72 18.68 -8.00
N LEU A 152 -1.95 17.58 -7.28
CA LEU A 152 -3.25 17.28 -6.65
C LEU A 152 -3.62 18.27 -5.53
N ASN A 153 -2.64 18.72 -4.73
CA ASN A 153 -2.86 19.72 -3.69
C ASN A 153 -3.16 21.10 -4.29
N ALA A 154 -2.43 21.50 -5.33
CA ALA A 154 -2.69 22.75 -6.07
C ALA A 154 -4.09 22.76 -6.70
N ALA A 155 -4.51 21.64 -7.29
CA ALA A 155 -5.86 21.51 -7.85
C ALA A 155 -6.95 21.66 -6.78
N ARG A 156 -6.76 21.09 -5.58
CA ARG A 156 -7.69 21.26 -4.45
C ARG A 156 -7.74 22.72 -3.96
N GLN A 157 -6.59 23.36 -3.77
CA GLN A 157 -6.53 24.77 -3.35
C GLN A 157 -7.23 25.70 -4.34
N LEU A 158 -7.10 25.44 -5.65
CA LEU A 158 -7.82 26.18 -6.68
C LEU A 158 -9.34 25.98 -6.54
N GLN A 159 -9.79 24.74 -6.36
CA GLN A 159 -11.22 24.45 -6.16
C GLN A 159 -11.76 25.14 -4.91
N ASP A 160 -11.05 25.08 -3.79
CA ASP A 160 -11.45 25.74 -2.55
C ASP A 160 -11.53 27.26 -2.71
N THR A 161 -10.55 27.87 -3.41
CA THR A 161 -10.55 29.30 -3.72
C THR A 161 -11.74 29.69 -4.59
N VAL A 162 -12.02 28.93 -5.65
CA VAL A 162 -13.19 29.17 -6.53
C VAL A 162 -14.50 29.01 -5.78
N GLN A 163 -14.61 28.00 -4.91
CA GLN A 163 -15.79 27.80 -4.07
C GLN A 163 -15.97 28.94 -3.06
N HIS A 164 -14.88 29.41 -2.45
CA HIS A 164 -14.90 30.56 -1.55
C HIS A 164 -15.38 31.81 -2.28
N LEU A 165 -14.80 32.13 -3.43
CA LEU A 165 -15.21 33.28 -4.27
C LEU A 165 -16.66 33.18 -4.75
N ARG A 166 -17.18 31.99 -5.04
CA ARG A 166 -18.61 31.79 -5.38
C ARG A 166 -19.54 32.03 -4.18
N ARG A 167 -19.08 31.78 -2.96
CA ARG A 167 -19.85 31.99 -1.73
C ARG A 167 -19.81 33.44 -1.24
N THR A 168 -18.69 34.13 -1.46
CA THR A 168 -18.47 35.51 -0.97
C THR A 168 -18.63 36.58 -2.07
N GLY A 169 -18.69 36.17 -3.34
CA GLY A 169 -18.92 37.07 -4.46
C GLY A 169 -20.34 37.64 -4.44
N PRO A 170 -20.52 38.93 -4.80
CA PRO A 170 -21.83 39.55 -4.85
C PRO A 170 -22.70 38.81 -5.86
N GLY A 171 -23.81 38.25 -5.40
CA GLY A 171 -24.77 37.54 -6.24
C GLY A 171 -25.11 38.38 -7.47
N THR A 172 -24.94 37.79 -8.65
CA THR A 172 -25.33 38.37 -9.93
C THR A 172 -26.84 38.61 -9.94
N ARG A 173 -27.28 39.74 -9.36
CA ARG A 173 -28.60 40.31 -9.65
C ARG A 173 -28.55 40.79 -11.09
N GLY A 174 -29.02 39.94 -11.98
CA GLY A 174 -29.30 40.29 -13.36
C GLY A 174 -30.23 41.50 -13.40
N ARG A 175 -29.72 42.61 -13.91
CA ARG A 175 -30.52 43.75 -14.34
C ARG A 175 -30.52 43.72 -15.86
N ARG A 176 -31.59 43.15 -16.42
CA ARG A 176 -31.92 43.30 -17.84
C ARG A 176 -32.00 44.80 -18.15
N PRO A 177 -31.37 45.29 -19.23
CA PRO A 177 -31.68 46.62 -19.72
C PRO A 177 -33.06 46.54 -20.37
N SER A 178 -34.04 47.25 -19.80
CA SER A 178 -35.30 47.48 -20.49
C SER A 178 -35.03 48.51 -21.59
N VAL A 179 -35.30 48.08 -22.82
CA VAL A 179 -35.32 48.86 -24.05
C VAL A 179 -36.62 49.66 -24.10
N GLU A 180 -36.48 50.96 -24.40
CA GLU A 180 -37.39 51.93 -25.05
C GLU A 180 -38.88 52.03 -24.66
N GLY A 181 -39.34 53.29 -24.62
CA GLY A 181 -40.74 53.72 -24.52
C GLY A 181 -40.84 55.15 -24.03
#